data_AF-A0A1P8Q5J4-F1
#
_entry.id   AF-A0A1P8Q5J4-F1
#
_cell.length_a   1.000
_cell.length_b   1.000
_cell.length_c   1.000
_cell.angle_alpha   90.00
_cell.angle_beta   90.00
_cell.angle_gamma   90.00
#
_symmetry.space_group_name_H-M   'P 1'
#
loop_
_entity.id
_entity.type
_entity.pdbx_description
1 polymer ?
#
loop_
_entity_poly.entity_id
_entity_poly.type
_entity_poly.pdbx_seq_one_letter_code
_entity_poly.pdbx_strand_id
1 'polypeptide(L)'
;MQNLVNYAAKYAEKGLSVLPMLNKRPLIEFADSKPMKSDEVRRVWKQFPFAQIAVRTIDLFVIDIDTKEAHGHDGFKSIDEYEHKDLLIPTLEQETSSGGRQLIYFKRKDMSMSQHIAWLPGVDVKAHNNNYFMIAPSEVKGKKYKWLNHNPIVTPSKELIELINKKEYKSTNSYIPGQTYTTDKTATSNLFEQIVNGFGETGGRNSALTSFVGGLLFRNVEVSTAYELAKQANENTPKSLPPKEFENTFNSMLEKEMKRRKEIEEIGKHLKK
;
A
#
# COMPACT_ATOMS: atom_id res chain seq x y z
N MET A 1 -15.60 -0.40 28.40
CA MET A 1 -15.17 -0.84 27.06
C MET A 1 -16.07 -2.00 26.64
N GLN A 2 -16.76 -1.92 25.50
CA GLN A 2 -17.72 -2.94 25.08
C GLN A 2 -16.99 -4.16 24.53
N ASN A 3 -17.26 -5.36 25.06
CA ASN A 3 -16.72 -6.59 24.49
C ASN A 3 -17.49 -6.95 23.22
N LEU A 4 -16.79 -7.02 22.08
CA LEU A 4 -17.40 -7.24 20.76
C LEU A 4 -17.40 -8.71 20.31
N VAL A 5 -17.04 -9.66 21.18
CA VAL A 5 -16.90 -11.08 20.83
C VAL A 5 -18.13 -11.68 20.16
N ASN A 6 -19.33 -11.32 20.60
CA ASN A 6 -20.57 -11.86 20.03
C ASN A 6 -20.84 -11.32 18.62
N TYR A 7 -20.43 -10.08 18.32
CA TYR A 7 -20.48 -9.53 16.97
C TYR A 7 -19.45 -10.22 16.08
N ALA A 8 -18.20 -10.32 16.56
CA ALA A 8 -17.12 -10.97 15.84
C ALA A 8 -17.46 -12.43 15.49
N ALA A 9 -17.99 -13.20 16.45
CA ALA A 9 -18.41 -14.57 16.23
C ALA A 9 -19.56 -14.66 15.22
N LYS A 10 -20.58 -13.79 15.30
CA LYS A 10 -21.68 -13.75 14.33
C LYS A 10 -21.22 -13.39 12.91
N TYR A 11 -20.24 -12.50 12.77
CA TYR A 11 -19.65 -12.20 11.46
C TYR A 11 -18.92 -13.42 10.89
N ALA A 12 -18.15 -14.14 11.70
CA ALA A 12 -17.51 -15.38 11.28
C ALA A 12 -18.52 -16.49 10.93
N GLU A 13 -19.61 -16.63 11.69
CA GLU A 13 -20.73 -17.55 11.37
C GLU A 13 -21.37 -17.24 10.01
N LYS A 14 -21.39 -15.96 9.60
CA LYS A 14 -21.83 -15.51 8.28
C LYS A 14 -20.76 -15.64 7.19
N GLY A 15 -19.62 -16.26 7.49
CA GLY A 15 -18.53 -16.49 6.54
C GLY A 15 -17.56 -15.32 6.36
N LEU A 16 -17.64 -14.28 7.20
CA LEU A 16 -16.71 -13.15 7.11
C LEU A 16 -15.38 -13.48 7.79
N SER A 17 -14.28 -13.13 7.14
CA SER A 17 -12.93 -13.34 7.66
C SER A 17 -12.54 -12.24 8.63
N VAL A 18 -12.88 -12.44 9.91
CA VAL A 18 -12.76 -11.46 11.00
C VAL A 18 -11.33 -11.37 11.54
N LEU A 19 -10.89 -10.15 11.87
CA LEU A 19 -9.62 -9.87 12.54
C LEU A 19 -9.83 -9.07 13.85
N PRO A 20 -9.11 -9.41 14.93
CA PRO A 20 -9.02 -8.61 16.14
C PRO A 20 -8.11 -7.40 15.93
N MET A 21 -8.60 -6.20 16.28
CA MET A 21 -7.91 -4.95 15.96
C MET A 21 -7.68 -4.10 17.20
N LEU A 22 -6.52 -3.43 17.24
CA LEU A 22 -6.22 -2.34 18.15
C LEU A 22 -5.69 -1.15 17.34
N ASN A 23 -6.37 0.00 17.42
CA ASN A 23 -5.99 1.22 16.70
C ASN A 23 -5.74 1.00 15.19
N LYS A 24 -6.67 0.30 14.52
CA LYS A 24 -6.59 -0.10 13.10
C LYS A 24 -5.44 -1.05 12.74
N ARG A 25 -4.75 -1.66 13.72
CA ARG A 25 -3.73 -2.69 13.49
C ARG A 25 -4.22 -4.06 13.98
N PRO A 26 -3.98 -5.14 13.22
CA PRO A 26 -4.38 -6.47 13.63
C PRO A 26 -3.50 -6.93 14.79
N LEU A 27 -4.12 -7.64 15.74
CA LEU A 27 -3.47 -8.23 16.91
C LEU A 27 -2.90 -9.63 16.64
N ILE A 28 -3.16 -10.16 15.44
CA ILE A 28 -2.69 -11.48 14.99
C ILE A 28 -2.13 -11.35 13.57
N GLU A 29 -1.20 -12.24 13.23
CA GLU A 29 -0.81 -12.45 11.84
C GLU A 29 -1.97 -13.11 11.09
N PHE A 30 -2.20 -12.66 9.85
CA PHE A 30 -3.35 -13.13 9.07
C PHE A 30 -3.07 -13.27 7.57
N ALA A 31 -1.95 -12.74 7.09
CA ALA A 31 -1.59 -12.83 5.67
C ALA A 31 -1.59 -14.30 5.24
N ASP A 32 -2.27 -14.59 4.14
CA ASP A 32 -2.36 -15.92 3.51
C ASP A 32 -2.89 -17.04 4.43
N SER A 33 -3.46 -16.69 5.58
CA SER A 33 -4.11 -17.61 6.51
C SER A 33 -5.58 -17.85 6.14
N LYS A 34 -6.14 -18.97 6.60
CA LYS A 34 -7.58 -19.26 6.49
C LYS A 34 -8.41 -18.37 7.43
N PRO A 35 -9.64 -17.99 7.04
CA PRO A 35 -10.58 -17.32 7.95
C PRO A 35 -10.82 -18.13 9.23
N MET A 36 -10.87 -17.45 10.37
CA MET A 36 -11.21 -18.07 11.65
C MET A 36 -12.69 -18.46 11.69
N LYS A 37 -12.98 -19.62 12.28
CA LYS A 37 -14.33 -20.04 12.66
C LYS A 37 -14.79 -19.32 13.93
N SER A 38 -16.09 -19.34 14.21
CA SER A 38 -16.69 -18.66 15.37
C SER A 38 -16.06 -19.06 16.71
N ASP A 39 -15.75 -20.35 16.91
CA ASP A 39 -15.08 -20.82 18.14
C ASP A 39 -13.64 -20.31 18.27
N GLU A 40 -12.91 -20.19 17.15
CA GLU A 40 -11.57 -19.59 17.12
C GLU A 40 -11.63 -18.11 17.46
N VAL A 41 -12.58 -17.39 16.87
CA VAL A 41 -12.84 -15.97 17.19
C VAL A 41 -13.13 -15.80 18.68
N ARG A 42 -13.96 -16.65 19.29
CA ARG A 42 -14.25 -16.61 20.73
C ARG A 42 -13.00 -16.84 21.57
N ARG A 43 -12.09 -17.74 21.17
CA ARG A 43 -10.81 -17.96 21.86
C ARG A 43 -9.89 -16.75 21.77
N VAL A 44 -9.78 -16.14 20.59
CA VAL A 44 -8.97 -14.94 20.37
C VAL A 44 -9.49 -13.76 21.19
N TRP A 45 -10.82 -13.54 21.24
CA TRP A 45 -11.40 -12.47 22.06
C TRP A 45 -11.34 -12.73 23.57
N LYS A 46 -11.11 -13.96 24.03
CA LYS A 46 -10.76 -14.20 25.44
C LYS A 46 -9.38 -13.64 25.78
N GLN A 47 -8.42 -13.68 24.83
CA GLN A 47 -7.10 -13.09 25.00
C GLN A 47 -7.11 -11.57 24.80
N PHE A 48 -7.96 -11.08 23.87
CA PHE A 48 -8.09 -9.66 23.55
C PHE A 48 -9.55 -9.18 23.71
N PRO A 49 -10.07 -9.09 24.94
CA PRO A 49 -11.48 -8.73 25.17
C PRO A 49 -11.84 -7.29 24.76
N PHE A 50 -10.82 -6.44 24.54
CA PHE A 50 -10.93 -5.07 24.07
C PHE A 50 -10.86 -4.93 22.55
N ALA A 51 -10.58 -6.03 21.82
CA ALA A 51 -10.33 -5.97 20.40
C ALA A 51 -11.55 -5.47 19.62
N GLN A 52 -11.28 -4.53 18.73
CA GLN A 52 -12.18 -4.07 17.69
C GLN A 52 -12.20 -5.08 16.54
N ILE A 53 -13.12 -4.93 15.60
CA ILE A 53 -13.36 -5.88 14.52
C ILE A 53 -12.98 -5.26 13.17
N ALA A 54 -12.16 -5.96 12.40
CA ALA A 54 -12.05 -5.75 10.96
C ALA A 54 -12.46 -7.01 10.20
N VAL A 55 -12.75 -6.85 8.92
CA VAL A 55 -13.02 -7.95 7.98
C VAL A 55 -12.02 -7.88 6.84
N ARG A 56 -11.39 -9.02 6.52
CA ARG A 56 -10.50 -9.15 5.36
C ARG A 56 -11.28 -9.14 4.05
N THR A 57 -10.70 -8.52 3.04
CA THR A 57 -11.27 -8.45 1.69
C THR A 57 -10.93 -9.69 0.87
N ILE A 58 -11.27 -10.89 1.39
CA ILE A 58 -11.08 -12.17 0.68
C ILE A 58 -12.21 -12.39 -0.31
N ASP A 59 -13.44 -12.56 0.18
CA ASP A 59 -14.66 -12.75 -0.62
C ASP A 59 -15.43 -11.44 -0.83
N LEU A 60 -14.97 -10.37 -0.18
CA LEU A 60 -15.55 -9.03 -0.25
C LEU A 60 -14.54 -8.04 -0.81
N PHE A 61 -15.05 -6.97 -1.39
CA PHE A 61 -14.29 -5.74 -1.60
C PHE A 61 -15.10 -4.54 -1.11
N VAL A 62 -14.42 -3.42 -0.89
CA VAL A 62 -15.03 -2.19 -0.38
C VAL A 62 -14.65 -1.03 -1.28
N ILE A 63 -15.63 -0.22 -1.63
CA ILE A 63 -15.41 1.14 -2.13
C ILE A 63 -15.44 2.07 -0.91
N ASP A 64 -14.29 2.63 -0.57
CA ASP A 64 -14.04 3.46 0.61
C ASP A 64 -13.98 4.93 0.18
N ILE A 65 -14.99 5.69 0.57
CA ILE A 65 -15.21 7.08 0.18
C ILE A 65 -14.80 7.96 1.34
N ASP A 66 -13.75 8.76 1.13
CA ASP A 66 -13.18 9.63 2.14
C ASP A 66 -13.83 11.03 2.14
N THR A 67 -13.76 11.70 3.29
CA THR A 67 -14.17 13.10 3.44
C THR A 67 -13.00 14.06 3.19
N LYS A 68 -13.32 15.24 2.67
CA LYS A 68 -12.32 16.30 2.42
C LYS A 68 -11.61 16.73 3.70
N GLU A 69 -12.34 16.86 4.81
CA GLU A 69 -11.80 17.33 6.09
C GLU A 69 -10.76 16.38 6.66
N ALA A 70 -10.92 15.06 6.45
CA ALA A 70 -10.02 14.06 7.00
C ALA A 70 -8.88 13.67 6.04
N HIS A 71 -9.09 13.81 4.73
CA HIS A 71 -8.19 13.22 3.73
C HIS A 71 -7.77 14.18 2.59
N GLY A 72 -8.22 15.44 2.62
CA GLY A 72 -7.85 16.46 1.63
C GLY A 72 -8.57 16.36 0.29
N HIS A 73 -9.31 15.26 0.05
CA HIS A 73 -10.06 14.99 -1.16
C HIS A 73 -11.53 14.68 -0.82
N ASP A 74 -12.45 15.22 -1.62
CA ASP A 74 -13.89 15.03 -1.45
C ASP A 74 -14.34 13.81 -2.26
N GLY A 75 -14.31 12.62 -1.64
CA GLY A 75 -14.71 11.38 -2.29
C GLY A 75 -16.20 11.35 -2.66
N PHE A 76 -17.06 12.01 -1.87
CA PHE A 76 -18.48 12.10 -2.14
C PHE A 76 -18.76 12.85 -3.43
N LYS A 77 -18.12 14.01 -3.59
CA LYS A 77 -18.16 14.75 -4.85
C LYS A 77 -17.68 13.90 -6.03
N SER A 78 -16.58 13.17 -5.85
CA SER A 78 -16.04 12.31 -6.92
C SER A 78 -16.99 11.18 -7.33
N ILE A 79 -17.76 10.62 -6.38
CA ILE A 79 -18.81 9.64 -6.69
C ILE A 79 -20.00 10.30 -7.38
N ASP A 80 -20.42 11.49 -6.95
CA ASP A 80 -21.55 12.20 -7.55
C ASP A 80 -21.28 12.61 -9.01
N GLU A 81 -20.03 12.93 -9.33
CA GLU A 81 -19.54 13.29 -10.66
C GLU A 81 -19.10 12.06 -11.49
N TYR A 82 -19.05 10.86 -10.89
CA TYR A 82 -18.63 9.66 -11.60
C TYR A 82 -19.65 9.28 -12.68
N GLU A 83 -19.20 9.26 -13.94
CA GLU A 83 -20.04 8.98 -15.11
C GLU A 83 -20.80 7.65 -14.99
N HIS A 84 -20.19 6.64 -14.36
CA HIS A 84 -20.80 5.31 -14.19
C HIS A 84 -21.35 5.08 -12.78
N LYS A 85 -21.73 6.13 -12.04
CA LYS A 85 -22.27 5.99 -10.67
C LYS A 85 -23.52 5.12 -10.59
N ASP A 86 -24.29 5.01 -11.66
CA ASP A 86 -25.47 4.14 -11.72
C ASP A 86 -25.13 2.65 -11.59
N LEU A 87 -23.87 2.26 -11.85
CA LEU A 87 -23.39 0.90 -11.63
C LEU A 87 -23.10 0.60 -10.15
N LEU A 88 -23.01 1.62 -9.29
CA LEU A 88 -22.83 1.50 -7.84
C LEU A 88 -24.18 1.21 -7.18
N ILE A 89 -24.73 0.02 -7.45
CA ILE A 89 -26.04 -0.40 -6.97
C ILE A 89 -26.10 -0.43 -5.42
N PRO A 90 -27.26 -0.14 -4.81
CA PRO A 90 -27.40 -0.17 -3.36
C PRO A 90 -26.94 -1.49 -2.74
N THR A 91 -26.09 -1.39 -1.71
CA THR A 91 -25.54 -2.53 -0.96
C THR A 91 -25.45 -2.16 0.52
N LEU A 92 -24.91 -3.05 1.35
CA LEU A 92 -24.63 -2.74 2.75
C LEU A 92 -23.61 -1.59 2.86
N GLU A 93 -23.99 -0.53 3.58
CA GLU A 93 -23.15 0.65 3.77
C GLU A 93 -22.89 0.95 5.24
N GLN A 94 -21.69 1.47 5.52
CA GLN A 94 -21.36 2.02 6.83
C GLN A 94 -20.66 3.38 6.76
N GLU A 95 -20.87 4.19 7.80
CA GLU A 95 -20.12 5.39 8.11
C GLU A 95 -18.79 4.99 8.76
N THR A 96 -17.69 5.62 8.34
CA THR A 96 -16.37 5.38 8.93
C THR A 96 -16.15 6.28 10.16
N SER A 97 -15.14 5.95 10.98
CA SER A 97 -14.76 6.78 12.13
C SER A 97 -14.36 8.24 11.77
N SER A 98 -14.04 8.52 10.51
CA SER A 98 -13.70 9.87 10.00
C SER A 98 -14.87 10.58 9.31
N GLY A 99 -16.07 9.99 9.29
CA GLY A 99 -17.24 10.53 8.60
C GLY A 99 -17.32 10.18 7.11
N GLY A 100 -16.41 9.33 6.62
CA GLY A 100 -16.48 8.75 5.28
C GLY A 100 -17.54 7.67 5.16
N ARG A 101 -17.62 7.02 4.00
CA ARG A 101 -18.61 5.99 3.70
C ARG A 101 -17.97 4.78 3.03
N GLN A 102 -18.40 3.59 3.42
CA GLN A 102 -17.95 2.34 2.80
C GLN A 102 -19.13 1.58 2.20
N LEU A 103 -19.05 1.30 0.90
CA LEU A 103 -19.97 0.41 0.19
C LEU A 103 -19.33 -0.98 0.12
N ILE A 104 -20.00 -1.99 0.66
CA ILE A 104 -19.47 -3.34 0.80
C ILE A 104 -20.09 -4.25 -0.26
N TYR A 105 -19.28 -4.94 -1.05
CA TYR A 105 -19.75 -5.83 -2.11
C TYR A 105 -19.13 -7.21 -2.00
N PHE A 106 -19.86 -8.24 -2.46
CA PHE A 106 -19.27 -9.54 -2.73
C PHE A 106 -18.40 -9.48 -3.98
N LYS A 107 -17.24 -10.14 -3.93
CA LYS A 107 -16.45 -10.38 -5.14
C LYS A 107 -17.18 -11.37 -6.04
N ARG A 108 -17.07 -11.11 -7.34
CA ARG A 108 -17.50 -12.06 -8.36
C ARG A 108 -16.57 -13.27 -8.37
N LYS A 109 -17.13 -14.49 -8.45
CA LYS A 109 -16.34 -15.73 -8.54
C LYS A 109 -15.77 -15.98 -9.94
N ASP A 110 -16.36 -15.34 -10.95
CA ASP A 110 -16.02 -15.50 -12.37
C ASP A 110 -15.00 -14.46 -12.87
N MET A 111 -14.51 -13.56 -12.01
CA MET A 111 -13.59 -12.47 -12.39
C MET A 111 -12.62 -12.17 -11.26
N SER A 112 -11.40 -11.73 -11.61
CA SER A 112 -10.46 -11.18 -10.63
C SER A 112 -10.88 -9.77 -10.20
N MET A 113 -10.42 -9.36 -9.02
CA MET A 113 -10.66 -8.03 -8.48
C MET A 113 -9.34 -7.41 -8.02
N SER A 114 -9.02 -6.23 -8.55
CA SER A 114 -7.79 -5.51 -8.25
C SER A 114 -8.00 -4.50 -7.12
N GLN A 115 -6.94 -4.28 -6.33
CA GLN A 115 -6.87 -3.18 -5.37
C GLN A 115 -6.51 -1.89 -6.12
N HIS A 116 -7.23 -0.80 -5.85
CA HIS A 116 -6.93 0.53 -6.40
C HIS A 116 -6.92 1.56 -5.29
N ILE A 117 -5.77 2.18 -5.04
CA ILE A 117 -5.66 3.35 -4.15
C ILE A 117 -5.88 4.57 -5.04
N ALA A 118 -6.74 5.51 -4.60
CA ALA A 118 -7.18 6.64 -5.40
C ALA A 118 -7.76 6.22 -6.76
N TRP A 119 -8.71 5.28 -6.74
CA TRP A 119 -9.47 4.89 -7.94
C TRP A 119 -10.19 6.11 -8.55
N LEU A 120 -10.77 6.93 -7.68
CA LEU A 120 -11.16 8.32 -7.96
C LEU A 120 -10.54 9.23 -6.88
N PRO A 121 -10.48 10.55 -7.07
CA PRO A 121 -10.02 11.46 -6.02
C PRO A 121 -10.82 11.27 -4.71
N GLY A 122 -10.16 10.81 -3.65
CA GLY A 122 -10.82 10.52 -2.36
C GLY A 122 -11.67 9.25 -2.35
N VAL A 123 -11.50 8.34 -3.32
CA VAL A 123 -12.18 7.03 -3.35
C VAL A 123 -11.17 5.92 -3.58
N ASP A 124 -11.11 4.99 -2.63
CA ASP A 124 -10.29 3.79 -2.73
C ASP A 124 -11.14 2.55 -3.03
N VAL A 125 -10.55 1.59 -3.72
CA VAL A 125 -11.07 0.22 -3.82
C VAL A 125 -10.16 -0.73 -3.03
N LYS A 126 -10.69 -1.27 -1.93
CA LYS A 126 -10.01 -2.26 -1.10
C LYS A 126 -10.46 -3.67 -1.45
N ALA A 127 -9.58 -4.44 -2.09
CA ALA A 127 -9.92 -5.75 -2.66
C ALA A 127 -8.85 -6.84 -2.49
N HIS A 128 -7.64 -6.52 -2.07
CA HIS A 128 -6.59 -7.55 -1.93
C HIS A 128 -6.90 -8.53 -0.79
N ASN A 129 -6.58 -9.82 -0.91
CA ASN A 129 -6.92 -10.84 0.12
C ASN A 129 -6.24 -10.61 1.48
N ASN A 130 -5.11 -9.88 1.46
CA ASN A 130 -4.36 -9.46 2.65
C ASN A 130 -4.68 -8.01 3.07
N ASN A 131 -5.71 -7.38 2.49
CA ASN A 131 -6.26 -6.12 2.95
C ASN A 131 -7.49 -6.36 3.83
N TYR A 132 -7.90 -5.34 4.58
CA TYR A 132 -9.02 -5.39 5.51
C TYR A 132 -9.63 -4.00 5.70
N PHE A 133 -10.84 -3.96 6.23
CA PHE A 133 -11.50 -2.74 6.67
C PHE A 133 -12.13 -2.95 8.05
N MET A 134 -12.12 -1.91 8.88
CA MET A 134 -12.82 -1.93 10.17
C MET A 134 -14.33 -2.02 9.91
N ILE A 135 -15.07 -2.79 10.70
CA ILE A 135 -16.51 -2.99 10.51
C ILE A 135 -17.30 -2.53 11.74
N ALA A 136 -18.50 -1.99 11.55
CA ALA A 136 -19.40 -1.68 12.66
C ALA A 136 -19.65 -2.94 13.52
N PRO A 137 -19.77 -2.83 14.86
CA PRO A 137 -19.85 -1.60 15.65
C PRO A 137 -18.48 -1.11 16.18
N SER A 138 -17.38 -1.43 15.49
CA SER A 138 -16.03 -1.07 15.95
C SER A 138 -15.82 0.43 16.12
N GLU A 139 -14.84 0.81 16.93
CA GLU A 139 -14.45 2.20 17.15
C GLU A 139 -12.94 2.43 16.99
N VAL A 140 -12.59 3.65 16.60
CA VAL A 140 -11.20 4.12 16.53
C VAL A 140 -11.14 5.48 17.21
N LYS A 141 -10.29 5.60 18.24
CA LYS A 141 -10.12 6.84 19.03
C LYS A 141 -11.47 7.43 19.51
N GLY A 142 -12.38 6.58 19.97
CA GLY A 142 -13.71 6.97 20.47
C GLY A 142 -14.76 7.29 19.40
N LYS A 143 -14.40 7.27 18.11
CA LYS A 143 -15.35 7.44 16.99
C LYS A 143 -15.74 6.08 16.42
N LYS A 144 -17.04 5.84 16.31
CA LYS A 144 -17.61 4.54 15.92
C LYS A 144 -17.83 4.43 14.41
N TYR A 145 -17.62 3.23 13.89
CA TYR A 145 -18.19 2.79 12.63
C TYR A 145 -19.67 2.46 12.85
N LYS A 146 -20.55 2.87 11.93
CA LYS A 146 -22.00 2.71 12.08
C LYS A 146 -22.62 2.24 10.77
N TRP A 147 -23.53 1.29 10.85
CA TRP A 147 -24.36 0.92 9.69
C TRP A 147 -25.22 2.12 9.28
N LEU A 148 -25.14 2.49 8.00
CA LEU A 148 -25.99 3.52 7.39
C LEU A 148 -27.30 2.92 6.89
N ASN A 149 -27.28 1.65 6.52
CA ASN A 149 -28.44 0.88 6.09
C ASN A 149 -28.33 -0.57 6.60
N HIS A 150 -29.36 -1.37 6.32
CA HIS A 150 -29.36 -2.81 6.62
C HIS A 150 -29.60 -3.63 5.35
N ASN A 151 -29.18 -3.11 4.20
CA ASN A 151 -29.30 -3.80 2.93
C ASN A 151 -28.45 -5.08 2.92
N PRO A 152 -28.84 -6.11 2.15
CA PRO A 152 -27.94 -7.23 1.93
C PRO A 152 -26.68 -6.75 1.19
N ILE A 153 -25.55 -7.42 1.45
CA ILE A 153 -24.37 -7.27 0.59
C ILE A 153 -24.71 -7.88 -0.77
N VAL A 154 -24.50 -7.13 -1.85
CA VAL A 154 -24.80 -7.59 -3.22
C VAL A 154 -23.53 -7.92 -3.99
N THR A 155 -23.67 -8.71 -5.06
CA THR A 155 -22.61 -8.91 -6.06
C THR A 155 -22.82 -7.92 -7.20
N PRO A 156 -21.83 -7.08 -7.56
CA PRO A 156 -22.00 -6.07 -8.59
C PRO A 156 -22.03 -6.66 -10.01
N SER A 157 -22.38 -5.83 -10.99
CA SER A 157 -22.32 -6.17 -12.41
C SER A 157 -20.88 -6.49 -12.86
N LYS A 158 -20.73 -7.24 -13.96
CA LYS A 158 -19.42 -7.48 -14.59
C LYS A 158 -18.79 -6.17 -15.03
N GLU A 159 -19.60 -5.30 -15.62
CA GLU A 159 -19.20 -3.98 -16.12
C GLU A 159 -18.53 -3.12 -15.05
N LEU A 160 -19.07 -3.07 -13.82
CA LEU A 160 -18.40 -2.34 -12.74
C LEU A 160 -17.02 -2.92 -12.41
N ILE A 161 -16.91 -4.25 -12.35
CA ILE A 161 -15.63 -4.92 -12.07
C ILE A 161 -14.62 -4.66 -13.20
N GLU A 162 -15.06 -4.67 -14.46
CA GLU A 162 -14.22 -4.34 -15.62
C GLU A 162 -13.73 -2.89 -15.56
N LEU A 163 -14.60 -1.94 -15.24
CA LEU A 163 -14.24 -0.53 -15.08
C LEU A 163 -13.26 -0.30 -13.94
N ILE A 164 -13.46 -0.95 -12.78
CA ILE A 164 -12.53 -0.85 -11.66
C ILE A 164 -11.18 -1.46 -12.04
N ASN A 165 -11.17 -2.66 -12.62
CA ASN A 165 -9.95 -3.34 -13.02
C ASN A 165 -9.24 -2.68 -14.21
N LYS A 166 -9.92 -1.79 -14.93
CA LYS A 166 -9.33 -1.05 -16.05
C LYS A 166 -8.16 -0.25 -15.49
N LYS A 167 -6.95 -0.75 -15.74
CA LYS A 167 -5.76 0.07 -15.60
C LYS A 167 -5.96 1.22 -16.59
N GLU A 168 -6.28 2.41 -16.08
CA GLU A 168 -5.88 3.60 -16.79
C GLU A 168 -4.35 3.56 -16.83
N TYR A 169 -3.83 2.85 -17.84
CA TYR A 169 -2.71 3.40 -18.55
C TYR A 169 -3.24 4.75 -19.02
N LYS A 170 -2.94 5.81 -18.26
CA LYS A 170 -2.81 7.11 -18.87
C LYS A 170 -1.76 6.89 -19.95
N SER A 171 -2.24 6.57 -21.14
CA SER A 171 -1.48 6.56 -22.35
C SER A 171 -1.18 8.02 -22.64
N THR A 172 -0.33 8.64 -21.83
CA THR A 172 0.51 9.74 -22.27
C THR A 172 1.66 9.10 -23.04
N ASN A 173 1.33 8.35 -24.09
CA ASN A 173 2.32 7.76 -25.00
C ASN A 173 2.77 8.81 -26.03
N SER A 174 2.90 10.05 -25.57
CA SER A 174 3.67 11.08 -26.23
C SER A 174 4.64 11.56 -25.17
N TYR A 175 5.89 11.13 -25.29
CA TYR A 175 6.99 11.84 -24.66
C TYR A 175 6.90 13.29 -25.15
N ILE A 176 6.40 14.19 -24.28
CA ILE A 176 6.44 15.63 -24.51
C ILE A 176 7.70 16.12 -23.78
N PRO A 177 8.77 16.49 -24.49
CA PRO A 177 9.96 17.04 -23.86
C PRO A 177 9.57 18.24 -22.98
N GLY A 178 9.87 18.20 -21.68
CA GLY A 178 9.66 19.32 -20.76
C GLY A 178 8.40 19.28 -19.89
N GLN A 179 7.54 18.25 -19.99
CA GLN A 179 6.44 18.10 -19.03
C GLN A 179 6.94 17.58 -17.68
N THR A 180 6.80 18.39 -16.62
CA THR A 180 7.03 17.96 -15.24
C THR A 180 5.76 17.34 -14.67
N TYR A 181 5.81 16.03 -14.42
CA TYR A 181 4.78 15.35 -13.64
C TYR A 181 5.11 15.53 -12.16
N THR A 182 4.31 16.31 -11.44
CA THR A 182 4.48 16.51 -10.00
C THR A 182 3.90 15.32 -9.24
N THR A 183 4.75 14.35 -8.94
CA THR A 183 4.56 13.40 -7.84
C THR A 183 5.79 13.48 -6.95
N ASP A 184 5.62 13.24 -5.65
CA ASP A 184 6.76 13.20 -4.72
C ASP A 184 7.83 12.22 -5.24
N LYS A 185 9.06 12.72 -5.40
CA LYS A 185 10.17 11.88 -5.87
C LYS A 185 10.52 10.84 -4.82
N THR A 186 10.64 9.59 -5.25
CA THR A 186 11.13 8.50 -4.40
C THR A 186 12.66 8.41 -4.47
N ALA A 187 13.27 7.73 -3.50
CA ALA A 187 14.69 7.42 -3.56
C ALA A 187 15.06 6.64 -4.84
N THR A 188 14.14 5.82 -5.36
CA THR A 188 14.37 5.04 -6.59
C THR A 188 14.25 5.90 -7.85
N SER A 189 13.29 6.84 -7.91
CA SER A 189 13.21 7.78 -9.06
C SER A 189 14.44 8.69 -9.10
N ASN A 190 14.91 9.16 -7.94
CA ASN A 190 16.14 9.94 -7.86
C ASN A 190 17.36 9.18 -8.37
N LEU A 191 17.50 7.88 -8.05
CA LEU A 191 18.58 7.05 -8.60
C LEU A 191 18.52 7.01 -10.14
N PHE A 192 17.36 6.77 -10.73
CA PHE A 192 17.26 6.73 -12.20
C PHE A 192 17.56 8.09 -12.84
N GLU A 193 17.08 9.17 -12.25
CA GLU A 193 17.35 10.53 -12.73
C GLU A 193 18.83 10.91 -12.62
N GLN A 194 19.54 10.48 -11.56
CA GLN A 194 20.96 10.75 -11.39
C GLN A 194 21.85 10.08 -12.45
N ILE A 195 21.41 8.98 -13.07
CA ILE A 195 22.13 8.39 -14.21
C ILE A 195 22.20 9.40 -15.36
N VAL A 196 21.11 10.11 -15.62
CA VAL A 196 20.98 11.05 -16.75
C VAL A 196 21.51 12.44 -16.38
N ASN A 197 21.15 12.94 -15.20
CA ASN A 197 21.45 14.31 -14.78
C ASN A 197 22.80 14.46 -14.05
N GLY A 198 23.45 13.34 -13.73
CA GLY A 198 24.67 13.31 -12.93
C GLY A 198 24.48 13.75 -11.48
N PHE A 199 25.58 14.19 -10.86
CA PHE A 199 25.67 14.49 -9.43
C PHE A 199 25.57 15.99 -9.09
N GLY A 200 25.05 16.81 -10.01
CA GLY A 200 24.87 18.26 -9.82
C GLY A 200 26.10 19.11 -10.15
N GLU A 201 25.93 20.44 -10.09
CA GLU A 201 26.87 21.40 -10.68
C GLU A 201 27.96 21.93 -9.73
N THR A 202 27.71 22.04 -8.42
CA THR A 202 28.69 22.60 -7.46
C THR A 202 28.61 21.98 -6.06
N GLY A 203 29.77 21.57 -5.50
CA GLY A 203 29.90 20.98 -4.16
C GLY A 203 29.23 19.60 -4.00
N GLY A 204 29.70 18.76 -3.08
CA GLY A 204 28.96 17.55 -2.68
C GLY A 204 28.91 16.36 -3.65
N ARG A 205 29.50 16.43 -4.86
CA ARG A 205 29.52 15.34 -5.86
C ARG A 205 30.00 13.99 -5.30
N ASN A 206 31.02 14.01 -4.45
CA ASN A 206 31.53 12.81 -3.78
C ASN A 206 30.48 12.20 -2.82
N SER A 207 29.76 13.04 -2.07
CA SER A 207 28.64 12.61 -1.22
C SER A 207 27.46 12.07 -2.04
N ALA A 208 27.18 12.69 -3.19
CA ALA A 208 26.16 12.22 -4.13
C ALA A 208 26.54 10.86 -4.74
N LEU A 209 27.77 10.67 -5.20
CA LEU A 209 28.29 9.38 -5.67
C LEU A 209 28.24 8.31 -4.57
N THR A 210 28.63 8.67 -3.34
CA THR A 210 28.54 7.79 -2.16
C THR A 210 27.10 7.31 -1.95
N SER A 211 26.14 8.23 -1.96
CA SER A 211 24.72 7.95 -1.78
C SER A 211 24.15 7.12 -2.92
N PHE A 212 24.57 7.40 -4.15
CA PHE A 212 24.16 6.70 -5.36
C PHE A 212 24.63 5.25 -5.36
N VAL A 213 25.93 5.02 -5.16
CA VAL A 213 26.52 3.66 -5.11
C VAL A 213 25.92 2.86 -3.96
N GLY A 214 25.81 3.46 -2.76
CA GLY A 214 25.15 2.83 -1.62
C GLY A 214 23.69 2.47 -1.91
N GLY A 215 22.96 3.35 -2.59
CA GLY A 215 21.57 3.13 -2.98
C GLY A 215 21.38 1.98 -3.97
N LEU A 216 22.29 1.81 -4.93
CA LEU A 216 22.29 0.70 -5.89
C LEU A 216 22.62 -0.63 -5.21
N LEU A 217 23.70 -0.67 -4.44
CA LEU A 217 24.16 -1.88 -3.77
C LEU A 217 23.18 -2.38 -2.69
N PHE A 218 22.56 -1.45 -1.96
CA PHE A 218 21.51 -1.78 -0.99
C PHE A 218 20.28 -2.44 -1.64
N ARG A 219 19.97 -2.06 -2.88
CA ARG A 219 18.89 -2.66 -3.70
C ARG A 219 19.33 -3.93 -4.43
N ASN A 220 20.52 -4.44 -4.11
CA ASN A 220 21.08 -5.66 -4.69
C ASN A 220 21.30 -5.59 -6.20
N VAL A 221 21.63 -4.39 -6.72
CA VAL A 221 22.20 -4.26 -8.06
C VAL A 221 23.59 -4.91 -8.06
N GLU A 222 23.86 -5.75 -9.06
CA GLU A 222 25.16 -6.42 -9.21
C GLU A 222 26.30 -5.41 -9.25
N VAL A 223 27.44 -5.77 -8.64
CA VAL A 223 28.56 -4.83 -8.43
C VAL A 223 29.07 -4.25 -9.76
N SER A 224 29.19 -5.08 -10.79
CA SER A 224 29.60 -4.66 -12.13
C SER A 224 28.59 -3.69 -12.76
N THR A 225 27.30 -3.96 -12.63
CA THR A 225 26.25 -3.05 -13.10
C THR A 225 26.24 -1.75 -12.30
N ALA A 226 26.40 -1.80 -10.99
CA ALA A 226 26.47 -0.62 -10.14
C ALA A 226 27.66 0.27 -10.50
N TYR A 227 28.80 -0.33 -10.84
CA TYR A 227 29.98 0.37 -11.33
C TYR A 227 29.70 1.12 -12.64
N GLU A 228 29.14 0.44 -13.64
CA GLU A 228 28.82 1.06 -14.93
C GLU A 228 27.78 2.18 -14.80
N LEU A 229 26.75 2.00 -13.96
CA LEU A 229 25.76 3.04 -13.69
C LEU A 229 26.38 4.26 -12.99
N ALA A 230 27.26 4.04 -12.02
CA ALA A 230 27.96 5.11 -11.32
C ALA A 230 28.90 5.87 -12.25
N LYS A 231 29.57 5.15 -13.16
CA LYS A 231 30.44 5.73 -14.17
C LYS A 231 29.65 6.60 -15.15
N GLN A 232 28.53 6.12 -15.68
CA GLN A 232 27.64 6.89 -16.55
C GLN A 232 27.12 8.16 -15.86
N ALA A 233 26.68 8.06 -14.60
CA ALA A 233 26.24 9.22 -13.83
C ALA A 233 27.39 10.23 -13.62
N ASN A 234 28.61 9.77 -13.36
CA ASN A 234 29.78 10.63 -13.23
C ASN A 234 30.13 11.31 -14.57
N GLU A 235 30.09 10.58 -15.69
CA GLU A 235 30.33 11.11 -17.03
C GLU A 235 29.31 12.18 -17.44
N ASN A 236 28.05 12.01 -17.02
CA ASN A 236 26.98 12.97 -17.23
C ASN A 236 27.01 14.15 -16.24
N THR A 237 27.97 14.18 -15.30
CA THR A 237 28.14 15.29 -14.36
C THR A 237 29.00 16.40 -15.01
N PRO A 238 28.52 17.65 -15.15
CA PRO A 238 29.24 18.72 -15.86
C PRO A 238 30.67 18.99 -15.38
N LYS A 239 30.92 18.77 -14.09
CA LYS A 239 32.26 18.69 -13.50
C LYS A 239 32.40 17.33 -12.85
N SER A 240 32.72 16.31 -13.64
CA SER A 240 32.86 14.94 -13.14
C SER A 240 33.98 14.81 -12.11
N LEU A 241 33.89 13.78 -11.27
CA LEU A 241 34.96 13.41 -10.35
C LEU A 241 36.12 12.82 -11.18
N PRO A 242 37.38 13.19 -10.89
CA PRO A 242 38.55 12.57 -11.52
C PRO A 242 38.55 11.05 -11.31
N PRO A 243 39.11 10.25 -12.24
CA PRO A 243 39.07 8.79 -12.16
C PRO A 243 39.51 8.24 -10.81
N LYS A 244 40.61 8.76 -10.25
CA LYS A 244 41.13 8.31 -8.94
C LYS A 244 40.15 8.59 -7.80
N GLU A 245 39.46 9.73 -7.82
CA GLU A 245 38.49 10.07 -6.76
C GLU A 245 37.23 9.21 -6.90
N PHE A 246 36.74 9.02 -8.13
CA PHE A 246 35.62 8.14 -8.43
C PHE A 246 35.90 6.70 -7.93
N GLU A 247 37.05 6.14 -8.29
CA GLU A 247 37.45 4.77 -7.91
C GLU A 247 37.54 4.62 -6.39
N ASN A 248 38.15 5.59 -5.71
CA ASN A 248 38.26 5.55 -4.24
C ASN A 248 36.88 5.57 -3.58
N THR A 249 35.96 6.40 -4.05
CA THR A 249 34.61 6.50 -3.49
C THR A 249 33.80 5.24 -3.77
N PHE A 250 33.87 4.71 -4.99
CA PHE A 250 33.18 3.46 -5.35
C PHE A 250 33.66 2.29 -4.49
N ASN A 251 34.99 2.09 -4.41
CA ASN A 251 35.58 0.99 -3.66
C ASN A 251 35.27 1.10 -2.15
N SER A 252 35.30 2.31 -1.57
CA SER A 252 34.91 2.52 -0.17
C SER A 252 33.46 2.10 0.11
N MET A 253 32.54 2.36 -0.81
CA MET A 253 31.15 1.94 -0.66
C MET A 253 30.94 0.44 -0.88
N LEU A 254 31.67 -0.15 -1.83
CA LEU A 254 31.69 -1.59 -2.03
C LEU A 254 32.18 -2.33 -0.79
N GLU A 255 33.31 -1.90 -0.21
CA GLU A 255 33.85 -2.51 1.01
C GLU A 255 32.87 -2.45 2.19
N LYS A 256 32.23 -1.29 2.39
CA LYS A 256 31.20 -1.11 3.43
C LYS A 256 30.01 -2.04 3.22
N GLU A 257 29.53 -2.18 1.99
CA GLU A 257 28.42 -3.08 1.69
C GLU A 257 28.82 -4.55 1.88
N MET A 258 30.00 -4.95 1.42
CA MET A 258 30.49 -6.32 1.59
C MET A 258 30.61 -6.69 3.07
N LYS A 259 31.06 -5.76 3.91
CA LYS A 259 31.08 -5.94 5.37
C LYS A 259 29.66 -6.13 5.92
N ARG A 260 28.72 -5.26 5.55
CA ARG A 260 27.31 -5.34 5.98
C ARG A 260 26.66 -6.67 5.59
N ARG A 261 26.92 -7.16 4.37
CA ARG A 261 26.40 -8.45 3.88
C ARG A 261 26.94 -9.63 4.69
N LYS A 262 28.26 -9.64 4.99
CA LYS A 262 28.88 -10.66 5.84
C LYS A 262 28.27 -10.69 7.24
N GLU A 263 28.11 -9.53 7.87
CA GLU A 263 27.49 -9.42 9.21
C GLU A 263 26.06 -9.98 9.21
N ILE A 264 25.25 -9.67 8.19
CA ILE A 264 23.88 -10.21 8.05
C ILE A 264 23.90 -11.73 7.86
N GLU A 265 24.82 -12.25 7.05
CA GLU A 265 24.97 -13.70 6.84
C GLU A 265 25.36 -14.43 8.14
N GLU A 266 26.26 -13.85 8.93
CA GLU A 266 26.68 -14.39 10.22
C GLU A 266 25.53 -14.40 11.24
N ILE A 267 24.74 -13.32 11.32
CA ILE A 267 23.53 -13.25 12.15
C ILE A 267 22.50 -14.30 11.71
N GLY A 268 22.28 -14.43 10.40
CA GLY A 268 21.36 -15.42 9.83
C GLY A 268 21.77 -16.87 10.11
N LYS A 269 23.07 -17.15 10.19
CA LYS A 269 23.60 -18.47 10.60
C LYS A 269 23.38 -18.73 12.10
N HIS A 270 23.44 -17.70 12.95
CA HIS A 270 23.24 -17.82 14.39
C HIS A 270 21.79 -18.05 14.78
N LEU A 271 20.83 -17.48 14.04
CA LEU A 271 19.38 -17.64 14.26
C LEU A 271 18.82 -18.97 13.77
N LYS A 272 19.60 -19.75 13.00
CA LYS A 272 19.22 -21.08 12.48
C LYS A 272 19.79 -22.25 13.31
N LYS A 273 20.52 -21.97 14.39
CA LYS A 273 20.95 -22.96 15.40
C LYS A 273 20.04 -22.90 16.60
#